data_AF-A0A2M7NYJ5-F1
#
_entry.id   AF-A0A2M7NYJ5-F1
#
_cell.length_a   1.000
_cell.length_b   1.000
_cell.length_c   1.000
_cell.angle_alpha   90.00
_cell.angle_beta   90.00
_cell.angle_gamma   90.00
#
_symmetry.space_group_name_H-M   'P 1'
#
loop_
_entity.id
_entity.type
_entity.pdbx_description
1 polymer ?
#
loop_
_entity_poly.entity_id
_entity_poly.type
_entity_poly.pdbx_seq_one_letter_code
_entity_poly.pdbx_strand_id
1 'polypeptide(L)'
;MGRKIKNLDFEESQEYYKEAVRYFQNARGTLKKVKIKYDRYQDLKPVREACGTAYLAVLTAFNGYFIRRGIEKDKLLTSADGYWALMKKNFVHNGKIKSAFSGV
;
A
#
# COMPACT_ATOMS: atom_id res chain seq x y z
N MET A 1 -22.02 -16.22 -12.70
CA MET A 1 -20.61 -16.57 -12.42
C MET A 1 -20.02 -15.52 -11.49
N GLY A 2 -20.15 -15.70 -10.17
CA GLY A 2 -19.50 -14.81 -9.22
C GLY A 2 -18.00 -15.07 -9.25
N ARG A 3 -17.20 -14.07 -9.66
CA ARG A 3 -15.75 -14.16 -9.45
C ARG A 3 -15.56 -14.32 -7.94
N LYS A 4 -15.05 -15.47 -7.50
CA LYS A 4 -14.50 -15.59 -6.15
C LYS A 4 -13.52 -14.43 -6.01
N ILE A 5 -13.82 -13.50 -5.12
CA ILE A 5 -12.89 -12.44 -4.75
C ILE A 5 -11.63 -13.19 -4.34
N LYS A 6 -10.52 -13.01 -5.08
CA LYS A 6 -9.24 -13.54 -4.60
C LYS A 6 -9.09 -12.96 -3.20
N ASN A 7 -8.99 -13.81 -2.19
CA ASN A 7 -8.56 -13.35 -0.88
C ASN A 7 -7.31 -12.49 -1.12
N LEU A 8 -7.29 -11.28 -0.56
CA LEU A 8 -6.20 -10.30 -0.70
C LEU A 8 -4.87 -10.83 -0.12
N ASP A 9 -4.91 -12.03 0.43
CA ASP A 9 -3.89 -12.58 1.27
C ASP A 9 -3.15 -13.69 0.53
N PHE A 10 -1.93 -13.38 0.11
CA PHE A 10 -1.00 -14.32 -0.48
C PHE A 10 -0.26 -15.12 0.61
N GLU A 11 0.26 -16.30 0.26
CA GLU A 11 1.13 -17.10 1.15
C GLU A 11 2.59 -16.64 1.04
N GLU A 12 3.01 -16.29 -0.19
CA GLU A 12 4.38 -15.92 -0.51
C GLU A 12 4.60 -14.41 -0.45
N SER A 13 5.64 -13.96 0.25
CA SER A 13 5.99 -12.53 0.34
C SER A 13 6.21 -11.88 -1.03
N GLN A 14 6.69 -12.64 -2.03
CA GLN A 14 6.93 -12.14 -3.40
C GLN A 14 5.64 -11.78 -4.13
N GLU A 15 4.55 -12.49 -3.86
CA GLU A 15 3.25 -12.21 -4.49
C GLU A 15 2.68 -10.87 -4.00
N TYR A 16 2.82 -10.58 -2.71
CA TYR A 16 2.50 -9.27 -2.16
C TYR A 16 3.30 -8.16 -2.83
N TYR A 17 4.62 -8.32 -3.00
CA TYR A 17 5.43 -7.27 -3.65
C TYR A 17 5.04 -7.05 -5.12
N LYS A 18 4.77 -8.13 -5.85
CA LYS A 18 4.29 -8.04 -7.24
C LYS A 18 2.96 -7.30 -7.32
N GLU A 19 2.04 -7.60 -6.42
CA GLU A 19 0.73 -6.96 -6.38
C GLU A 19 0.80 -5.50 -5.92
N ALA A 20 1.67 -5.19 -4.95
CA ALA A 20 1.96 -3.82 -4.55
C ALA A 20 2.48 -2.97 -5.72
N VAL A 21 3.41 -3.51 -6.51
CA VAL A 21 3.90 -2.84 -7.72
C VAL A 21 2.77 -2.63 -8.74
N ARG A 22 1.87 -3.60 -8.90
CA ARG A 22 0.70 -3.47 -9.79
C ARG A 22 -0.22 -2.32 -9.35
N TYR A 23 -0.54 -2.23 -8.06
CA TYR A 23 -1.34 -1.12 -7.52
C TYR A 23 -0.65 0.23 -7.69
N PHE A 24 0.65 0.31 -7.41
CA PHE A 24 1.42 1.54 -7.62
C PHE A 24 1.42 1.98 -9.09
N GLN A 25 1.60 1.05 -10.03
CA GLN A 25 1.54 1.32 -11.47
C GLN A 25 0.14 1.81 -11.89
N ASN A 26 -0.92 1.21 -11.35
CA ASN A 26 -2.29 1.64 -11.60
C ASN A 26 -2.55 3.06 -11.10
N ALA A 27 -2.15 3.37 -9.86
CA ALA A 27 -2.25 4.72 -9.30
C ALA A 27 -1.55 5.76 -10.19
N ARG A 28 -0.31 5.45 -10.62
CA ARG A 28 0.44 6.30 -11.54
C ARG A 28 -0.26 6.42 -12.90
N GLY A 29 -0.85 5.34 -13.41
CA GLY A 29 -1.64 5.32 -14.64
C GLY A 29 -2.88 6.21 -14.58
N THR A 30 -3.55 6.25 -13.43
CA THR A 30 -4.68 7.16 -13.19
C THR A 30 -4.23 8.61 -13.20
N LEU A 31 -3.17 8.97 -12.46
CA LEU A 31 -2.65 10.35 -12.41
C LEU A 31 -2.16 10.86 -13.77
N LYS A 32 -1.54 9.99 -14.59
CA LYS A 32 -1.08 10.35 -15.94
C LYS A 32 -2.19 10.84 -16.86
N LYS A 33 -3.44 10.45 -16.61
CA LYS A 33 -4.61 10.85 -17.41
C LYS A 33 -5.20 12.19 -16.94
N VAL A 34 -4.77 12.69 -15.78
CA VAL A 34 -5.30 13.92 -15.20
C VAL A 34 -4.59 15.12 -15.80
N LYS A 35 -5.37 16.11 -16.27
CA LYS A 35 -4.81 17.36 -16.77
C LYS A 35 -4.07 18.09 -15.64
N ILE A 36 -2.88 18.60 -15.94
CA ILE A 36 -2.10 19.46 -15.05
C ILE A 36 -2.08 20.87 -15.63
N LYS A 37 -2.34 21.88 -14.78
CA LYS A 37 -2.22 23.30 -15.12
C LYS A 37 -1.59 24.02 -13.92
N TYR A 38 -0.58 24.86 -14.16
CA TYR A 38 0.16 25.55 -13.10
C TYR A 38 0.63 24.61 -11.98
N ASP A 39 1.18 23.45 -12.38
CA ASP A 39 1.67 22.41 -11.47
C ASP A 39 0.62 21.82 -10.51
N ARG A 40 -0.66 21.91 -10.89
CA ARG A 40 -1.77 21.36 -10.10
C ARG A 40 -2.63 20.45 -10.94
N TYR A 41 -3.00 19.30 -10.37
CA TYR A 41 -4.04 18.45 -10.92
C TYR A 41 -5.37 19.19 -10.98
N GLN A 42 -6.04 19.12 -12.12
CA GLN A 42 -7.26 19.90 -12.37
C GLN A 42 -8.54 19.14 -11.99
N ASP A 43 -8.46 17.83 -11.75
CA ASP A 43 -9.59 17.00 -11.32
C ASP A 43 -9.22 16.22 -10.06
N LEU A 44 -9.98 16.44 -8.99
CA LEU A 44 -9.75 15.83 -7.68
C LEU A 44 -10.21 14.36 -7.61
N LYS A 45 -11.21 13.95 -8.40
CA LYS A 45 -11.73 12.58 -8.34
C LYS A 45 -10.65 11.54 -8.72
N PRO A 46 -10.03 11.59 -9.90
CA PRO A 46 -8.98 10.62 -10.27
C PRO A 46 -7.73 10.77 -9.39
N VAL A 47 -7.47 11.95 -8.83
CA VAL A 47 -6.41 12.14 -7.84
C VAL A 47 -6.71 11.34 -6.57
N ARG A 48 -7.92 11.45 -6.01
CA ARG A 48 -8.32 10.67 -4.82
C ARG A 48 -8.31 9.17 -5.09
N GLU A 49 -8.76 8.73 -6.26
CA GLU A 49 -8.71 7.33 -6.68
C GLU A 49 -7.26 6.82 -6.75
N ALA A 50 -6.35 7.61 -7.33
CA ALA A 50 -4.94 7.27 -7.37
C ALA A 50 -4.30 7.23 -5.99
N CYS A 51 -4.60 8.19 -5.11
CA CYS A 51 -4.11 8.19 -3.72
C CYS A 51 -4.58 6.96 -2.95
N GLY A 52 -5.86 6.60 -3.04
CA GLY A 52 -6.39 5.39 -2.41
C GLY A 52 -5.72 4.12 -2.94
N THR A 53 -5.49 4.05 -4.26
CA THR A 53 -4.79 2.92 -4.88
C THR A 53 -3.32 2.84 -4.45
N ALA A 54 -2.63 3.98 -4.34
CA ALA A 54 -1.24 4.04 -3.87
C ALA A 54 -1.12 3.67 -2.38
N TYR A 55 -2.09 4.08 -1.55
CA TYR A 55 -2.17 3.66 -0.16
C TYR A 55 -2.30 2.13 -0.03
N LEU A 56 -3.18 1.52 -0.82
CA LEU A 56 -3.30 0.06 -0.88
C LEU A 56 -1.98 -0.61 -1.30
N ALA A 57 -1.27 -0.05 -2.28
CA ALA A 57 0.05 -0.56 -2.69
C ALA A 57 1.04 -0.64 -1.53
N VAL A 58 1.07 0.39 -0.67
CA VAL A 58 1.94 0.45 0.51
C VAL A 58 1.54 -0.60 1.54
N LEU A 59 0.24 -0.74 1.85
CA LEU A 59 -0.24 -1.76 2.78
C LEU A 59 0.08 -3.18 2.29
N THR A 60 -0.13 -3.45 1.00
CA THR A 60 0.21 -4.73 0.37
C THR A 60 1.71 -5.02 0.50
N ALA A 61 2.58 -4.03 0.29
CA ALA A 61 4.02 -4.21 0.48
C ALA A 61 4.39 -4.51 1.95
N PHE A 62 3.71 -3.89 2.92
CA PHE A 62 3.92 -4.20 4.33
C PHE A 62 3.50 -5.61 4.70
N ASN A 63 2.40 -6.12 4.14
CA ASN A 63 2.05 -7.53 4.34
C ASN A 63 3.14 -8.46 3.83
N GLY A 64 3.67 -8.21 2.62
CA GLY A 64 4.82 -8.97 2.11
C GLY A 64 6.03 -8.92 3.05
N TYR A 65 6.31 -7.75 3.63
CA TYR A 65 7.40 -7.58 4.59
C TYR A 65 7.17 -8.37 5.89
N PHE A 66 5.97 -8.32 6.45
CA PHE A 66 5.63 -9.03 7.69
C PHE A 66 5.60 -10.54 7.51
N ILE A 67 5.05 -11.04 6.40
CA ILE A 67 5.11 -12.46 6.02
C ILE A 67 6.56 -12.92 5.91
N ARG A 68 7.43 -12.16 5.23
CA ARG A 68 8.87 -12.47 5.14
C ARG A 68 9.58 -12.52 6.50
N ARG A 69 9.05 -11.82 7.50
CA ARG A 69 9.56 -11.79 8.88
C ARG A 69 8.97 -12.90 9.76
N GLY A 70 8.11 -13.76 9.21
CA GLY A 70 7.48 -14.87 9.95
C GLY A 70 6.26 -14.45 10.77
N ILE A 71 5.65 -13.30 10.49
CA ILE A 71 4.37 -12.92 11.09
C ILE A 71 3.28 -13.72 10.39
N GLU A 72 2.44 -14.39 11.17
CA GLU A 72 1.32 -15.17 10.65
C GLU A 72 0.26 -14.26 10.01
N LYS A 73 -0.39 -14.78 8.97
CA LYS A 73 -1.31 -14.05 8.09
C LYS A 73 -2.57 -13.55 8.81
N ASP A 74 -3.06 -14.32 9.78
CA ASP A 74 -4.18 -13.97 10.66
C ASP A 74 -3.86 -12.78 11.58
N LYS A 75 -2.57 -12.50 11.82
CA LYS A 75 -2.08 -11.36 12.58
C LYS A 75 -1.80 -10.13 11.71
N LEU A 76 -1.96 -10.23 10.38
CA LEU A 76 -1.92 -9.06 9.51
C LEU A 76 -3.14 -8.20 9.80
N LEU A 77 -2.88 -6.96 10.20
CA LEU A 77 -3.93 -6.06 10.66
C LEU A 77 -4.70 -5.51 9.46
N THR A 78 -5.99 -5.26 9.66
CA THR A 78 -6.89 -4.68 8.65
C THR A 78 -7.11 -3.18 8.85
N SER A 79 -6.68 -2.62 9.98
CA SER A 79 -6.80 -1.20 10.31
C SER A 79 -5.48 -0.45 10.15
N ALA A 80 -5.57 0.84 9.81
CA ALA A 80 -4.42 1.73 9.70
C ALA A 80 -3.58 1.74 11.00
N ASP A 81 -4.25 1.90 12.14
CA ASP A 81 -3.61 1.89 13.46
C ASP A 81 -2.86 0.58 13.75
N GLY A 82 -3.40 -0.53 13.25
CA GLY A 82 -2.75 -1.82 13.37
C GLY A 82 -1.42 -1.87 12.63
N TYR A 83 -1.41 -1.46 11.35
CA TYR A 83 -0.15 -1.36 10.59
C TYR A 83 0.85 -0.44 11.30
N TRP A 84 0.39 0.68 11.84
CA TRP A 84 1.22 1.60 12.61
C TRP A 84 1.89 0.95 13.83
N ALA A 85 1.13 0.19 14.61
CA ALA A 85 1.66 -0.52 15.77
C ALA A 85 2.70 -1.58 15.36
N LEU A 86 2.39 -2.39 14.33
CA LEU A 86 3.33 -3.38 13.79
C LEU A 86 4.58 -2.70 13.23
N MET A 87 4.43 -1.56 12.56
CA MET A 87 5.56 -0.83 12.03
C MET A 87 6.49 -0.33 13.13
N LYS A 88 5.94 0.31 14.18
CA LYS A 88 6.73 0.78 15.33
C LYS A 88 7.50 -0.37 15.99
N LYS A 89 6.86 -1.55 16.11
CA LYS A 89 7.47 -2.75 16.69
C LYS A 89 8.56 -3.37 15.81
N ASN A 90 8.40 -3.36 14.48
CA ASN A 90 9.25 -4.12 13.55
C ASN A 90 10.29 -3.29 12.78
N PHE A 91 10.10 -1.96 12.65
CA PHE A 91 11.02 -1.06 11.93
C PHE A 91 11.88 -0.21 12.88
N VAL A 92 12.20 -0.74 14.07
CA VAL A 92 12.91 -0.02 15.15
C VAL A 92 14.20 0.66 14.65
N HIS A 93 14.90 0.06 13.68
CA HIS A 93 16.19 0.54 13.17
C HIS A 93 16.15 1.26 11.80
N ASN A 94 14.97 1.44 11.17
CA ASN A 94 14.89 2.13 9.87
C ASN A 94 14.35 3.56 10.02
N GLY A 95 15.26 4.50 10.33
CA GLY A 95 14.93 5.92 10.52
C GLY A 95 14.29 6.60 9.30
N LYS A 96 14.62 6.14 8.08
CA LYS A 96 14.03 6.68 6.85
C LYS A 96 12.55 6.35 6.72
N ILE A 97 12.17 5.11 7.03
CA ILE A 97 10.76 4.69 7.05
C ILE A 97 10.01 5.45 8.14
N LYS A 98 10.57 5.53 9.35
CA LYS A 98 9.94 6.31 10.44
C LYS A 98 9.68 7.76 10.03
N SER A 99 10.67 8.43 9.41
CA SER A 99 10.53 9.82 8.96
C SER A 99 9.53 10.01 7.83
N ALA A 100 9.46 9.08 6.88
CA ALA A 100 8.51 9.15 5.76
C ALA A 100 7.06 9.05 6.23
N PHE A 101 6.83 8.42 7.38
CA PHE A 101 5.50 8.17 7.92
C PHE A 101 5.13 9.17 9.02
N SER A 102 6.07 9.68 9.82
CA SER A 102 5.79 10.60 10.94
C SER A 102 5.16 11.95 10.57
N GLY A 103 5.03 12.26 9.28
CA GLY A 103 4.43 13.51 8.76
C GLY A 103 3.04 13.35 8.15
N VAL A 104 2.40 12.19 8.31
CA VAL A 104 1.01 11.89 7.90
C VAL A 104 0.16 11.78 9.14
#